data_AF-A0A8T6BHJ3-F1
#
_entry.id   AF-A0A8T6BHJ3-F1
#
_cell.length_a   1.000
_cell.length_b   1.000
_cell.length_c   1.000
_cell.angle_alpha   90.00
_cell.angle_beta   90.00
_cell.angle_gamma   90.00
#
_symmetry.space_group_name_H-M   'P 1'
#
loop_
_entity.id
_entity.type
_entity.pdbx_description
1 polymer ?
#
loop_
_entity_poly.entity_id
_entity_poly.type
_entity_poly.pdbx_seq_one_letter_code
_entity_poly.pdbx_strand_id
1 'polypeptide(L)' 'LYRAQKERDETFYVGTRFDKVRRLEDDNWRLLERDIVLDQAVITSHNLSVLF' A
#
# COMPACT_ATOMS: atom_id res chain seq x y z
N LEU A 1 -37.10 5.38 1.19
CA LEU A 1 -35.81 5.60 1.87
C LEU A 1 -34.70 5.10 0.97
N TYR A 2 -34.22 5.92 0.03
CA TYR A 2 -33.04 5.57 -0.76
C TYR A 2 -32.36 6.85 -1.23
N ARG A 3 -31.67 7.50 -0.31
CA ARG A 3 -30.76 8.62 -0.56
C ARG A 3 -29.84 8.66 0.64
N ALA A 4 -28.53 8.73 0.39
CA ALA A 4 -27.42 8.63 1.35
C ALA A 4 -26.85 7.22 1.58
N GLN A 5 -26.66 6.44 0.51
CA GLN A 5 -25.45 5.61 0.47
C GLN A 5 -24.32 6.59 0.15
N LYS A 6 -23.78 7.21 1.21
CA LYS A 6 -22.61 8.09 1.20
C LYS A 6 -21.57 7.45 0.27
N GLU A 7 -21.17 8.13 -0.80
CA GLU A 7 -20.03 7.72 -1.63
C GLU A 7 -18.90 7.38 -0.66
N ARG A 8 -18.59 6.09 -0.55
CA ARG A 8 -17.37 5.70 0.14
C ARG A 8 -16.27 6.03 -0.84
N ASP A 9 -15.36 6.91 -0.42
CA ASP A 9 -14.09 7.10 -1.12
C ASP A 9 -13.27 5.80 -0.97
N GLU A 10 -13.56 4.82 -1.81
CA GLU A 10 -12.83 3.56 -1.88
C GLU A 10 -11.69 3.75 -2.87
N THR A 11 -10.46 3.64 -2.37
CA THR A 11 -9.25 3.69 -3.19
C THR A 11 -8.62 2.31 -3.22
N PHE A 12 -8.36 1.82 -4.41
CA PHE A 12 -7.64 0.57 -4.64
C PHE A 12 -6.22 0.86 -5.10
N TYR A 13 -5.26 0.18 -4.48
CA TYR A 13 -3.86 0.18 -4.88
C TYR A 13 -3.47 -1.24 -5.27
N VAL A 14 -2.91 -1.39 -6.47
CA VAL A 14 -2.45 -2.67 -7.01
C VAL A 14 -1.02 -2.48 -7.51
N GLY A 15 -0.15 -3.45 -7.27
CA GLY A 15 1.25 -3.34 -7.64
C GLY A 15 2.11 -4.45 -7.05
N THR A 16 3.42 -4.26 -7.15
CA THR A 16 4.45 -5.20 -6.70
C THR A 16 5.36 -4.57 -5.65
N ARG A 17 5.75 -5.37 -4.65
CA ARG A 17 6.74 -5.00 -3.64
C ARG A 17 8.03 -5.81 -3.82
N PHE A 18 9.15 -5.11 -3.81
CA PHE A 18 10.49 -5.69 -3.75
C PHE A 18 11.09 -5.37 -2.40
N ASP A 19 11.15 -6.38 -1.53
CA ASP A 19 11.60 -6.22 -0.15
C ASP A 19 13.00 -6.80 0.03
N LYS A 20 13.92 -5.96 0.54
CA LYS A 20 15.21 -6.41 1.04
C LYS A 20 15.09 -6.64 2.53
N VAL A 21 15.22 -7.91 2.94
CA VAL A 21 15.08 -8.32 4.33
C VAL A 21 16.37 -8.91 4.87
N ARG A 22 16.58 -8.73 6.18
CA ARG A 22 17.68 -9.34 6.93
C ARG A 22 17.12 -10.19 8.04
N ARG A 23 17.59 -11.43 8.15
CA ARG A 23 17.32 -12.29 9.30
C ARG A 23 18.10 -11.81 10.52
N LEU A 24 17.44 -11.77 11.65
CA LEU A 24 17.98 -11.40 12.95
C LEU A 24 18.38 -12.66 13.73
N GLU A 25 19.12 -12.47 14.82
CA GLU A 25 19.63 -13.56 15.68
C GLU A 25 18.52 -14.30 16.43
N ASP A 26 17.38 -13.64 16.64
CA ASP A 26 16.18 -14.16 17.31
C ASP A 26 15.17 -14.80 16.33
N ASP A 27 15.64 -15.20 15.14
CA ASP A 27 14.82 -15.74 14.04
C ASP A 27 13.75 -14.80 13.47
N ASN A 28 13.73 -13.53 13.88
CA ASN A 28 12.88 -12.52 13.26
C ASN A 28 13.50 -11.96 11.98
N TRP A 29 12.68 -11.23 11.21
CA TRP A 29 13.12 -10.53 10.01
C TRP A 29 13.00 -9.02 10.19
N ARG A 30 14.00 -8.29 9.69
CA ARG A 30 13.98 -6.83 9.61
C ARG A 30 13.92 -6.40 8.15
N LEU A 31 12.99 -5.51 7.83
CA LEU A 31 12.94 -4.81 6.56
C LEU A 31 14.08 -3.78 6.51
N LEU A 32 14.93 -3.86 5.49
CA LEU A 32 16.01 -2.90 5.28
C LEU A 32 15.63 -1.84 4.25
N GLU A 33 14.96 -2.28 3.18
CA GLU A 33 14.64 -1.47 2.01
C GLU A 33 13.41 -2.07 1.33
N ARG A 34 12.56 -1.21 0.79
CA ARG A 34 11.35 -1.59 0.07
C ARG A 34 11.15 -0.66 -1.12
N ASP A 35 11.12 -1.26 -2.30
CA ASP A 35 10.65 -0.60 -3.50
C ASP A 35 9.22 -1.05 -3.81
N ILE A 36 8.32 -0.10 -4.01
CA ILE A 36 6.92 -0.35 -4.36
C ILE A 36 6.67 0.19 -5.77
N VAL A 37 6.25 -0.69 -6.66
CA VAL A 37 5.82 -0.33 -8.01
C VAL A 37 4.31 -0.46 -8.05
N LEU A 38 3.60 0.66 -8.17
CA LEU A 38 2.14 0.67 -8.34
C LEU A 38 1.81 0.54 -9.82
N ASP A 39 0.82 -0.30 -10.14
CA ASP A 39 0.30 -0.50 -11.50
C ASP A 39 -0.68 0.63 -11.89
N GLN A 40 -0.38 1.86 -11.47
CA GLN A 40 -1.16 3.06 -11.71
C GLN A 40 -0.26 4.14 -12.30
N ALA A 41 -0.55 4.55 -13.53
CA ALA A 41 0.16 5.65 -14.19
C ALA A 41 -0.17 7.02 -13.57
N VAL A 42 -1.37 7.15 -13.00
CA VAL A 42 -1.83 8.35 -12.29
C VAL A 42 -2.44 7.91 -10.97
N ILE A 43 -1.99 8.51 -9.88
CA ILE A 43 -2.58 8.30 -8.56
C ILE A 43 -3.88 9.10 -8.48
N THR A 44 -5.00 8.40 -8.36
CA THR A 44 -6.35 8.99 -8.31
C THR A 44 -6.78 9.36 -6.89
N SER A 45 -6.03 8.91 -5.88
CA SER A 45 -6.28 9.28 -4.50
C SER A 45 -5.85 10.71 -4.21
N HIS A 46 -6.57 11.36 -3.30
CA HIS A 46 -6.20 12.70 -2.84
C HIS A 46 -4.83 12.72 -2.13
N ASN A 47 -4.42 11.58 -1.57
CA ASN A 47 -3.12 11.39 -0.91
C ASN A 47 -2.74 9.90 -0.84
N LEU A 48 -1.46 9.64 -0.55
CA LEU A 48 -0.92 8.31 -0.24
C LEU A 48 -0.65 8.18 1.27
N SER A 49 -1.66 8.41 2.12
CA SER A 49 -1.50 8.34 3.58
C SER A 49 -1.57 6.91 4.14
N VAL A 50 -1.08 5.93 3.39
CA VAL A 50 -1.06 4.52 3.78
C VAL A 50 0.34 3.94 3.62
N LEU A 51 0.69 2.96 4.45
CA LEU A 51 1.91 2.18 4.31
C LEU A 51 1.60 0.90 3.54
N PHE A 52 2.43 0.60 2.54
CA PHE A 52 2.34 -0.60 1.71
C PHE A 52 3.33 -1.66 2.17
#